data_AF-A0A6I1E346-F1
#
_entry.id   AF-A0A6I1E346-F1
#
_cell.length_a   1.000
_cell.length_b   1.000
_cell.length_c   1.000
_cell.angle_alpha   90.00
_cell.angle_beta   90.00
_cell.angle_gamma   90.00
#
_symmetry.space_group_name_H-M   'P 1'
#
loop_
_entity.id
_entity.type
_entity.pdbx_description
1 polymer ?
#
loop_
_entity_poly.entity_id
_entity_poly.type
_entity_poly.pdbx_seq_one_letter_code
_entity_poly.pdbx_strand_id
1 'polypeptide(L)'
;MPKVNNEPKPNKRPKKFKRPSVKKSQKYLITKDNRFIYAKYGDTTANELKFFYYVISKLNSISDKDFQLHEVPISEILGEVLSHES
;
A
#
# COMPACT_ATOMS: atom_id res chain seq x y z
N MET A 1 32.22 -38.03 -36.51
CA MET A 1 31.87 -37.05 -35.45
C MET A 1 30.55 -36.38 -35.80
N PRO A 2 29.56 -36.26 -34.90
CA PRO A 2 28.34 -35.53 -35.18
C PRO A 2 28.58 -34.02 -35.09
N LYS A 3 28.17 -33.27 -36.12
CA LYS A 3 28.26 -31.80 -36.13
C LYS A 3 27.25 -31.22 -35.13
N VAL A 4 27.74 -30.63 -34.03
CA VAL A 4 26.92 -29.87 -33.10
C VAL A 4 26.63 -28.51 -33.74
N ASN A 5 25.38 -28.26 -34.09
CA ASN A 5 24.97 -27.01 -34.71
C ASN A 5 24.83 -25.93 -33.62
N ASN A 6 25.84 -25.05 -33.51
CA ASN A 6 25.92 -23.95 -32.52
C ASN A 6 25.25 -22.65 -33.02
N GLU A 7 24.18 -22.75 -33.82
CA GLU A 7 23.48 -21.55 -34.27
C GLU A 7 22.52 -21.04 -33.17
N PRO A 8 22.58 -19.74 -32.82
CA PRO A 8 21.63 -19.16 -31.88
C PRO A 8 20.26 -19.12 -32.55
N LYS A 9 19.34 -19.99 -32.10
CA LYS A 9 17.96 -20.07 -32.60
C LYS A 9 17.31 -18.68 -32.58
N PRO A 10 16.92 -18.11 -33.73
CA PRO A 10 16.31 -16.79 -33.79
C PRO A 10 14.83 -16.97 -33.47
N ASN A 11 14.43 -16.83 -32.19
CA ASN A 11 13.06 -16.45 -31.75
C ASN A 11 12.76 -16.75 -30.26
N LYS A 12 13.70 -16.63 -29.34
CA LYS A 12 13.33 -16.50 -27.92
C LYS A 12 12.97 -15.04 -27.63
N ARG A 13 11.76 -14.63 -28.05
CA ARG A 13 11.14 -13.39 -27.53
C ARG A 13 11.25 -13.44 -26.00
N PRO A 14 11.70 -12.37 -25.32
CA PRO A 14 11.83 -12.40 -23.87
C PRO A 14 10.47 -12.75 -23.27
N LYS A 15 10.45 -13.81 -22.45
CA LYS A 15 9.25 -14.29 -21.77
C LYS A 15 8.72 -13.12 -20.95
N LYS A 16 7.64 -12.47 -21.40
CA LYS A 16 7.07 -11.29 -20.72
C LYS A 16 6.79 -11.72 -19.28
N PHE A 17 7.58 -11.20 -18.34
CA PHE A 17 7.39 -11.47 -16.93
C PHE A 17 6.03 -10.88 -16.56
N LYS A 18 5.06 -11.74 -16.25
CA LYS A 18 3.77 -11.28 -15.73
C LYS A 18 4.06 -10.68 -14.36
N ARG A 19 4.15 -9.36 -14.27
CA ARG A 19 4.20 -8.68 -12.98
C ARG A 19 2.96 -9.11 -12.20
N PRO A 20 3.09 -9.52 -10.93
CA PRO A 20 1.91 -9.79 -10.12
C PRO A 20 1.06 -8.52 -10.12
N SER A 21 -0.15 -8.63 -10.66
CA SER A 21 -1.18 -7.62 -10.50
C SER A 21 -1.55 -7.63 -9.03
N VAL A 22 -0.98 -6.72 -8.24
CA VAL A 22 -1.42 -6.50 -6.87
C VAL A 22 -2.90 -6.15 -6.98
N LYS A 23 -3.78 -7.05 -6.53
CA LYS A 23 -5.19 -6.71 -6.36
C LYS A 23 -5.19 -5.45 -5.50
N LYS A 24 -5.78 -4.35 -5.98
CA LYS A 24 -6.01 -3.15 -5.16
C LYS A 24 -6.63 -3.64 -3.86
N SER A 25 -5.84 -3.70 -2.79
CA SER A 25 -6.36 -4.11 -1.50
C SER A 25 -7.38 -3.05 -1.11
N GLN A 26 -8.61 -3.46 -0.82
CA GLN A 26 -9.63 -2.58 -0.23
C GLN A 26 -9.20 -2.00 1.13
N LYS A 27 -8.11 -2.52 1.71
CA LYS A 27 -7.58 -2.08 2.99
C LYS A 27 -6.46 -1.07 2.77
N TYR A 28 -6.53 0.03 3.50
CA TYR A 28 -5.48 1.04 3.60
C TYR A 28 -4.16 0.41 4.04
N LEU A 29 -3.10 0.57 3.24
CA LEU A 29 -1.78 0.04 3.53
C LEU A 29 -0.93 1.11 4.22
N ILE A 30 -0.44 0.81 5.41
CA ILE A 30 0.46 1.70 6.16
C ILE A 30 1.89 1.20 5.99
N THR A 31 2.72 2.00 5.34
CA THR A 31 4.15 1.69 5.08
C THR A 31 5.07 2.58 5.91
N LYS A 32 4.76 2.76 7.21
CA LYS A 32 5.58 3.56 8.13
C LYS A 32 6.58 2.69 8.89
N ASP A 33 7.56 3.35 9.50
CA ASP A 33 8.64 2.71 10.28
C ASP A 33 8.07 1.90 11.45
N ASN A 34 8.73 0.81 11.82
CA ASN A 34 8.32 -0.12 12.87
C ASN A 34 8.14 0.56 14.23
N ARG A 35 8.83 1.68 14.47
CA ARG A 35 8.65 2.53 15.64
C ARG A 35 7.21 2.97 15.87
N PHE A 36 6.41 3.08 14.81
CA PHE A 36 5.00 3.40 14.88
C PHE A 36 4.17 2.31 15.57
N ILE A 37 4.55 1.04 15.43
CA ILE A 37 3.89 -0.10 16.11
C ILE A 37 4.13 -0.05 17.63
N TYR A 38 5.27 0.49 18.04
CA TYR A 38 5.69 0.57 19.44
C TYR A 38 5.34 1.90 20.13
N ALA A 39 4.61 2.78 19.45
CA ALA A 39 4.14 4.01 20.07
C ALA A 39 3.22 3.68 21.25
N LYS A 40 3.34 4.41 22.36
CA LYS A 40 2.46 4.24 23.53
C LYS A 40 1.12 4.91 23.23
N TYR A 41 0.19 4.14 22.68
CA TYR A 41 -1.22 4.50 22.51
C TYR A 41 -1.97 4.34 23.83
N GLY A 42 -1.59 5.11 24.86
CA GLY A 42 -2.02 4.89 26.25
C GLY A 42 -3.54 4.80 26.43
N ASP A 43 -4.26 5.84 26.00
CA ASP A 43 -5.71 5.98 26.21
C ASP A 43 -6.47 6.22 24.89
N THR A 44 -6.03 5.63 23.77
CA THR A 44 -6.76 5.78 22.50
C THR A 44 -7.86 4.74 22.36
N THR A 45 -9.07 5.20 22.06
CA THR A 45 -10.19 4.33 21.70
C THR A 45 -9.97 3.69 20.32
N ALA A 46 -10.68 2.58 20.05
CA ALA A 46 -10.57 1.88 18.77
C ALA A 46 -10.91 2.79 17.56
N ASN A 47 -11.88 3.69 17.72
CA ASN A 47 -12.31 4.61 16.67
C ASN A 47 -11.25 5.68 16.38
N GLU A 48 -10.63 6.22 17.43
CA GLU A 48 -9.51 7.16 17.29
C GLU A 48 -8.34 6.47 16.58
N LEU A 49 -8.00 5.24 16.96
CA LEU A 49 -6.92 4.49 16.33
C LEU A 49 -7.22 4.19 14.86
N LYS A 50 -8.47 3.84 14.52
CA LYS A 50 -8.92 3.59 13.13
C LYS A 50 -8.81 4.86 12.28
N PHE A 51 -9.20 6.00 12.85
CA PHE A 51 -9.04 7.30 12.19
C PHE A 51 -7.58 7.69 12.00
N PHE A 52 -6.73 7.51 13.03
CA PHE A 52 -5.29 7.79 12.94
C PHE A 52 -4.62 6.94 11.85
N TYR A 53 -4.93 5.65 11.79
CA TYR A 53 -4.41 4.76 10.75
C TYR A 53 -4.88 5.15 9.35
N TYR A 54 -6.12 5.58 9.20
CA TYR A 54 -6.63 6.12 7.95
C TYR A 54 -5.84 7.35 7.50
N VAL A 55 -5.62 8.34 8.38
CA VAL A 55 -4.84 9.55 8.04
C VAL A 55 -3.43 9.17 7.60
N ILE A 56 -2.76 8.28 8.34
CA ILE A 56 -1.39 7.86 8.04
C ILE A 56 -1.29 7.11 6.71
N SER A 57 -2.33 6.37 6.33
CA SER A 57 -2.36 5.67 5.05
C SER A 57 -2.42 6.59 3.83
N LYS A 58 -2.94 7.80 4.01
CA LYS A 58 -2.97 8.82 2.95
C LYS A 58 -1.63 9.54 2.82
N LEU A 59 -0.82 9.53 3.88
CA LEU A 59 0.50 10.18 3.91
C LEU A 59 1.59 9.32 3.27
N ASN A 60 2.11 9.76 2.13
CA ASN A 60 3.27 9.17 1.48
C ASN A 60 4.57 9.85 1.95
N SER A 61 5.41 9.10 2.67
CA SER A 61 6.67 9.61 3.22
C SER A 61 7.68 10.10 2.17
N ILE A 62 7.50 9.75 0.89
CA ILE A 62 8.45 10.10 -0.18
C ILE A 62 8.06 11.40 -0.88
N SER A 63 6.76 11.64 -1.06
CA SER A 63 6.25 12.76 -1.86
C SER A 63 5.71 13.91 -1.05
N ASP A 64 5.24 13.63 0.17
CA ASP A 64 4.45 14.60 0.90
C ASP A 64 5.35 15.61 1.58
N LYS A 65 4.92 16.87 1.51
CA LYS A 65 5.61 17.98 2.17
C LYS A 65 5.15 18.06 3.62
N ASP A 66 6.06 18.47 4.49
CA ASP A 66 5.73 18.77 5.87
C ASP A 66 4.62 19.83 5.92
N PHE A 67 3.64 19.63 6.81
CA PHE A 67 2.51 20.54 7.06
C PHE A 67 1.55 20.80 5.87
N GLN A 68 1.44 19.86 4.94
CA GLN A 68 0.45 19.96 3.86
C GLN A 68 -0.99 19.83 4.37
N LEU A 69 -1.87 20.73 3.95
CA LEU A 69 -3.30 20.65 4.22
C LEU A 69 -3.90 19.45 3.47
N HIS A 70 -4.62 18.60 4.20
CA HIS A 70 -5.31 17.46 3.63
C HIS A 70 -6.81 17.54 3.95
N GLU A 71 -7.61 17.80 2.93
CA GLU A 71 -9.07 17.85 3.04
C GLU A 71 -9.63 16.43 2.88
N VAL A 72 -10.42 16.00 3.86
CA VAL A 72 -11.08 14.69 3.84
C VAL A 72 -12.59 14.88 3.97
N PRO A 73 -13.39 14.33 3.04
CA PRO A 73 -14.85 14.37 3.15
C PRO A 73 -15.34 13.63 4.39
N ILE A 74 -16.22 14.28 5.17
CA ILE A 74 -16.82 13.67 6.37
C ILE A 74 -17.58 12.38 6.04
N SER A 75 -18.16 12.29 4.84
CA SER A 75 -18.86 11.10 4.36
C SER A 75 -17.94 9.88 4.21
N GLU A 76 -16.67 10.07 3.81
CA GLU A 76 -15.67 9.00 3.72
C GLU A 76 -15.32 8.51 5.14
N ILE A 77 -15.13 9.45 6.08
CA ILE A 77 -14.80 9.13 7.46
C ILE A 77 -15.91 8.31 8.13
N LEU A 78 -17.18 8.75 8.01
CA LEU A 78 -18.29 8.08 8.68
C LEU A 78 -18.74 6.80 7.95
N GLY A 79 -18.70 6.79 6.62
CA GLY A 79 -19.21 5.69 5.81
C GLY A 79 -18.22 4.55 5.59
N GLU A 80 -16.93 4.84 5.49
CA GLU A 80 -15.90 3.84 5.14
C GLU A 80 -14.93 3.59 6.30
N VAL A 81 -14.48 4.65 6.98
CA VAL A 81 -13.46 4.52 8.03
C VAL A 81 -14.06 4.08 9.35
N LEU A 82 -15.08 4.77 9.85
CA LEU A 82 -15.67 4.52 11.17
C LEU A 82 -16.90 3.60 11.13
N SER A 83 -17.35 3.19 9.94
CA SER A 83 -18.44 2.24 9.83
C SER A 83 -18.02 0.88 10.40
N HIS A 84 -18.98 0.25 11.08
CA HIS A 84 -18.91 -1.14 11.49
C HIS A 84 -19.97 -1.89 10.68
N GLU A 85 -19.59 -3.01 10.05
CA GLU A 85 -20.59 -3.98 9.62
C GLU A 85 -21.31 -4.45 10.89
N SER A 86 -22.64 -4.25 10.89
CA SER A 86 -23.52 -4.64 11.99
C SER A 86 -23.67 -6.15 12.06
#